data_AF-A0A8H6IHU1-F1
#
_entry.id   AF-A0A8H6IHU1-F1
#
_cell.length_a   1.000
_cell.length_b   1.000
_cell.length_c   1.000
_cell.angle_alpha   90.00
_cell.angle_beta   90.00
_cell.angle_gamma   90.00
#
_symmetry.space_group_name_H-M   'P 1'
#
loop_
_entity.id
_entity.type
_entity.pdbx_description
1 polymer ?
#
loop_
_entity_poly.entity_id
_entity_poly.type
_entity_poly.pdbx_seq_one_letter_code
_entity_poly.pdbx_strand_id
1 'polypeptide(L)'
;MKFSLRGKWFGKAAKAAQPPQAVGNTAKVEALNPFDNCPDEIMSQIFYFAVGRISTAEQASQIYDRKPQPSTAFTISHVCARWHSVAVAIPALWADISIHDWLFPMVPIFKQDEESLVEPNRMLCEFVETCLARSADHPMYISWRFSSNVRPSPKFLATIAKTSHRWRELYLSFWDATTPLETLLQHEHFGGLPNLRKLWVSEGMSQLRPSDLPVALRDISAPKLEFVNCHTSSGVPNAIIGQFSLVNATYLHLSFEPANNLPLLASMINNSPHLRYLHISMNNSWSTTIQLPSDFTLDLQNVSRLSITSNPRCSWHFLSRIRAPTLTHLHISEDAQGYGWNDWDGDVTFDTDVDRFLDSVPGNLKALTVQCIPSSRLQKLLGATRPKKVNLTDTALGYKESGEGPAIHGFMSNVVSRAGHCSQIEELAIFNQVREYGGPDDGFAEQILSTVHQASQELQTPVDPQPLRIKIYSDMPMSRKTIRGFDPRSLPEGIDVQLYTNWESIPLEKWSGFGRGSEDESEDLGQFFTV
;
A
#
# COMPACT_ATOMS: atom_id res chain seq x y z
N MET A 1 -13.00 37.46 -31.07
CA MET A 1 -13.87 37.66 -29.90
C MET A 1 -12.98 37.71 -28.65
N LYS A 2 -13.01 38.81 -27.89
CA LYS A 2 -12.29 38.94 -26.61
C LYS A 2 -13.30 38.68 -25.49
N PHE A 3 -13.08 37.67 -24.66
CA PHE A 3 -13.87 37.48 -23.44
C PHE A 3 -13.08 38.02 -22.24
N SER A 4 -13.70 38.99 -21.55
CA SER A 4 -13.26 39.56 -20.28
C SER A 4 -14.10 38.93 -19.18
N LEU A 5 -13.51 38.05 -18.37
CA LEU A 5 -14.12 37.55 -17.14
C LEU A 5 -13.86 38.55 -16.01
N ARG A 6 -14.84 39.43 -15.74
CA ARG A 6 -14.93 40.18 -14.47
C ARG A 6 -16.08 39.60 -13.66
N GLY A 7 -15.77 38.63 -12.81
CA GLY A 7 -16.67 38.18 -11.74
C GLY A 7 -16.72 39.22 -10.64
N LYS A 8 -17.92 39.74 -10.35
CA LYS A 8 -18.21 40.60 -9.21
C LYS A 8 -18.13 39.76 -7.93
N TRP A 9 -17.15 40.04 -7.09
CA TRP A 9 -17.08 39.54 -5.71
C TRP A 9 -17.60 40.60 -4.73
N PHE A 10 -18.20 40.11 -3.65
CA PHE A 10 -19.09 40.79 -2.69
C PHE A 10 -18.68 42.18 -2.21
N GLY A 11 -19.62 43.13 -2.31
CA GLY A 11 -19.55 44.42 -1.62
C GLY A 11 -20.05 44.31 -0.19
N LYS A 12 -19.16 44.49 0.79
CA LYS A 12 -19.50 45.06 2.11
C LYS A 12 -18.85 46.43 2.20
N ALA A 13 -19.68 47.46 2.37
CA ALA A 13 -19.26 48.84 2.53
C ALA A 13 -18.44 49.01 3.82
N ALA A 14 -17.14 49.23 3.69
CA ALA A 14 -16.29 49.67 4.78
C ALA A 14 -16.46 51.19 4.98
N LYS A 15 -16.74 51.60 6.23
CA LYS A 15 -16.74 53.01 6.65
C LYS A 15 -15.36 53.62 6.41
N ALA A 16 -15.34 54.81 5.81
CA ALA A 16 -14.15 55.62 5.57
C ALA A 16 -13.45 55.96 6.90
N ALA A 17 -12.31 55.32 7.15
CA ALA A 17 -11.35 55.73 8.17
C ALA A 17 -10.31 56.66 7.54
N GLN A 18 -9.96 57.75 8.23
CA GLN A 18 -8.96 58.73 7.80
C GLN A 18 -7.59 58.06 7.55
N PRO A 19 -6.83 58.49 6.53
CA PRO A 19 -5.49 57.97 6.29
C PRO A 19 -4.55 58.37 7.44
N PRO A 20 -3.81 57.43 8.05
CA PRO A 20 -2.77 57.78 9.00
C PRO A 20 -1.66 58.56 8.28
N GLN A 21 -1.26 59.68 8.88
CA GLN A 21 -0.19 60.54 8.40
C GLN A 21 1.11 59.74 8.27
N ALA A 22 1.76 59.90 7.11
CA ALA A 22 3.02 59.27 6.76
C ALA A 22 4.13 59.72 7.71
N VAL A 23 4.47 58.86 8.69
CA VAL A 23 5.73 58.96 9.42
C VAL A 23 6.78 58.23 8.58
N GLY A 24 7.71 59.01 8.04
CA GLY A 24 8.81 58.53 7.20
C GLY A 24 9.70 57.54 7.93
N ASN A 25 9.64 56.29 7.50
CA ASN A 25 10.70 55.29 7.66
C ASN A 25 10.71 54.43 6.38
N THR A 26 11.17 55.04 5.27
CA THR A 26 11.39 54.37 3.96
C THR A 26 12.78 53.73 3.85
N ALA A 27 13.43 53.47 4.98
CA ALA A 27 14.70 52.75 5.02
C ALA A 27 14.49 51.40 5.74
N LYS A 28 14.82 50.31 5.02
CA LYS A 28 14.90 48.90 5.49
C LYS A 28 13.60 48.08 5.52
N VAL A 29 13.00 47.88 4.35
CA VAL A 29 12.59 46.51 3.93
C VAL A 29 13.07 46.27 2.48
N GLU A 30 14.31 46.67 2.18
CA GLU A 30 15.08 46.11 1.06
C GLU A 30 15.77 44.81 1.48
N ALA A 31 15.16 44.06 2.40
CA ALA A 31 15.44 42.64 2.52
C ALA A 31 14.80 41.98 1.30
N LEU A 32 15.53 42.09 0.18
CA LEU A 32 15.37 41.39 -1.08
C LEU A 32 14.62 40.09 -0.83
N ASN A 33 13.43 39.96 -1.41
CA ASN A 33 12.76 38.68 -1.47
C ASN A 33 13.80 37.69 -2.04
N PRO A 34 14.25 36.68 -1.29
CA PRO A 34 15.39 35.84 -1.70
C PRO A 34 15.13 35.14 -3.04
N PHE A 35 13.88 35.11 -3.50
CA PHE A 35 13.45 34.56 -4.78
C PHE A 35 13.62 35.50 -5.98
N ASP A 36 13.80 36.81 -5.80
CA ASP A 36 13.94 37.75 -6.93
C ASP A 36 15.27 37.57 -7.67
N ASN A 37 16.32 37.16 -6.95
CA ASN A 37 17.65 36.88 -7.52
C ASN A 37 17.94 35.38 -7.71
N CYS A 38 17.00 34.50 -7.35
CA CYS A 38 17.17 33.05 -7.51
C CYS A 38 17.12 32.70 -9.00
N PRO A 39 18.14 32.08 -9.62
CA PRO A 39 18.10 31.68 -11.04
C PRO A 39 16.94 30.74 -11.35
N ASP A 40 16.45 30.75 -12.59
CA ASP A 40 15.30 29.95 -12.99
C ASP A 40 15.57 28.44 -12.84
N GLU A 41 16.82 28.00 -12.97
CA GLU A 41 17.23 26.60 -12.76
C GLU A 41 17.06 26.18 -11.29
N ILE A 42 17.46 27.05 -10.35
CA ILE A 42 17.30 26.77 -8.91
C ILE A 42 15.83 26.85 -8.54
N MET A 43 15.09 27.82 -9.08
CA MET A 43 13.65 27.92 -8.90
C MET A 43 12.92 26.67 -9.45
N SER A 44 13.38 26.14 -10.57
CA SER A 44 12.85 24.89 -11.16
C SER A 44 13.08 23.69 -10.25
N GLN A 45 14.27 23.57 -9.65
CA GLN A 45 14.56 22.52 -8.67
C GLN A 45 13.70 22.70 -7.40
N ILE A 46 13.57 23.93 -6.90
CA ILE A 46 12.70 24.22 -5.75
C ILE A 46 11.26 23.80 -6.08
N PHE A 47 10.74 24.13 -7.27
CA PHE A 47 9.40 23.71 -7.68
C PHE A 47 9.30 22.19 -7.77
N TYR A 48 10.29 21.50 -8.33
CA TYR A 48 10.27 20.04 -8.40
C TYR A 48 10.24 19.37 -7.01
N PHE A 49 10.90 19.95 -6.00
CA PHE A 49 10.87 19.44 -4.63
C PHE A 49 9.64 19.91 -3.82
N ALA A 50 9.12 21.11 -4.11
CA ALA A 50 8.00 21.69 -3.36
C ALA A 50 6.63 21.25 -3.89
N VAL A 51 6.56 20.89 -5.18
CA VAL A 51 5.34 20.44 -5.84
C VAL A 51 5.18 18.95 -5.61
N GLY A 52 4.14 18.59 -4.87
CA GLY A 52 3.67 17.22 -4.80
C GLY A 52 2.91 16.83 -6.07
N ARG A 53 2.34 15.63 -6.07
CA ARG A 53 1.44 15.18 -7.13
C ARG A 53 0.32 16.20 -7.37
N ILE A 54 0.08 16.59 -8.63
CA ILE A 54 -1.06 17.47 -8.94
C ILE A 54 -2.32 16.67 -8.68
N SER A 55 -3.06 17.02 -7.64
CA SER A 55 -4.30 16.33 -7.30
C SER A 55 -5.50 17.24 -7.47
N THR A 56 -6.57 16.70 -8.05
CA THR A 56 -7.87 17.36 -8.05
C THR A 56 -8.37 17.59 -6.61
N ALA A 57 -8.00 16.70 -5.68
CA ALA A 57 -8.23 16.80 -4.24
C ALA A 57 -7.89 18.16 -3.62
N GLU A 58 -6.76 18.74 -4.02
CA GLU A 58 -6.22 19.96 -3.40
C GLU A 58 -7.13 21.18 -3.64
N GLN A 59 -7.87 21.18 -4.76
CA GLN A 59 -8.87 22.20 -5.04
C GLN A 59 -10.10 22.08 -4.12
N ALA A 60 -10.45 20.88 -3.65
CA ALA A 60 -11.53 20.67 -2.69
C ALA A 60 -11.08 20.72 -1.22
N SER A 61 -9.83 20.38 -0.89
CA SER A 61 -9.32 20.37 0.49
C SER A 61 -9.26 21.75 1.13
N GLN A 62 -9.22 22.83 0.33
CA GLN A 62 -9.40 24.20 0.84
C GLN A 62 -10.76 24.42 1.53
N ILE A 63 -11.73 23.52 1.31
CA ILE A 63 -13.07 23.57 1.89
C ILE A 63 -13.13 22.77 3.22
N TYR A 64 -12.22 21.82 3.44
CA TYR A 64 -12.25 20.90 4.58
C TYR A 64 -10.88 20.85 5.28
N ASP A 65 -10.73 21.63 6.36
CA ASP A 65 -9.62 21.79 7.34
C ASP A 65 -8.63 20.60 7.55
N ARG A 66 -8.00 20.08 6.50
CA ARG A 66 -6.95 19.06 6.55
C ARG A 66 -5.58 19.71 6.30
N LYS A 67 -4.53 19.08 6.87
CA LYS A 67 -3.12 19.50 6.89
C LYS A 67 -2.66 20.19 5.58
N PRO A 68 -1.72 21.16 5.65
CA PRO A 68 -1.20 21.84 4.47
C PRO A 68 -0.65 20.82 3.46
N GLN A 69 -1.34 20.68 2.33
CA GLN A 69 -0.88 19.87 1.22
C GLN A 69 0.28 20.60 0.50
N PRO A 70 1.27 19.86 -0.06
CA PRO A 70 2.29 20.47 -0.90
C PRO A 70 1.63 21.25 -2.03
N SER A 71 2.21 22.39 -2.42
CA SER A 71 1.59 23.28 -3.42
C SER A 71 1.53 22.62 -4.79
N THR A 72 0.37 22.56 -5.44
CA THR A 72 0.29 22.13 -6.85
C THR A 72 1.11 23.03 -7.79
N ALA A 73 1.47 22.46 -8.96
CA ALA A 73 1.95 23.22 -10.12
C ALA A 73 1.03 24.41 -10.47
N PHE A 74 -0.28 24.27 -10.26
CA PHE A 74 -1.22 25.38 -10.43
C PHE A 74 -0.96 26.49 -9.42
N THR A 75 -0.91 26.19 -8.12
CA THR A 75 -0.66 27.19 -7.07
C THR A 75 0.62 27.98 -7.32
N ILE A 76 1.74 27.30 -7.60
CA ILE A 76 3.02 27.99 -7.86
C ILE A 76 2.97 28.85 -9.14
N SER A 77 2.23 28.41 -10.16
CA SER A 77 2.11 29.15 -11.43
C SER A 77 1.26 30.42 -11.33
N HIS A 78 0.57 30.65 -10.21
CA HIS A 78 -0.26 31.85 -9.98
C HIS A 78 0.39 32.87 -9.03
N VAL A 79 1.61 32.61 -8.52
CA VAL A 79 2.28 33.52 -7.58
C VAL A 79 2.69 34.84 -8.25
N CYS A 80 3.48 34.76 -9.32
CA CYS A 80 3.86 35.92 -10.13
C CYS A 80 4.19 35.49 -11.57
N ALA A 81 4.34 36.44 -12.49
CA ALA A 81 4.61 36.16 -13.91
C ALA A 81 5.88 35.33 -14.13
N ARG A 82 6.93 35.56 -13.32
CA ARG A 82 8.17 34.78 -13.40
C ARG A 82 7.95 33.32 -12.99
N TRP A 83 7.30 33.10 -11.84
CA TRP A 83 7.00 31.75 -11.34
C TRP A 83 6.10 31.00 -12.32
N HIS A 84 5.14 31.69 -12.94
CA HIS A 84 4.33 31.13 -14.03
C HIS A 84 5.19 30.63 -15.18
N SER A 85 6.10 31.48 -15.68
CA SER A 85 6.99 31.13 -16.79
C SER A 85 7.87 29.92 -16.46
N VAL A 86 8.47 29.90 -15.27
CA VAL A 86 9.32 28.80 -14.80
C VAL A 86 8.51 27.51 -14.64
N ALA A 87 7.34 27.56 -13.99
CA ALA A 87 6.49 26.38 -13.78
C ALA A 87 5.99 25.77 -15.10
N VAL A 88 5.59 26.60 -16.08
CA VAL A 88 5.14 26.12 -17.39
C VAL A 88 6.30 25.54 -18.22
N ALA A 89 7.53 26.01 -18.01
CA ALA A 89 8.71 25.50 -18.70
C ALA A 89 9.18 24.11 -18.22
N ILE A 90 8.56 23.53 -17.18
CA ILE A 90 8.95 22.24 -16.60
C ILE A 90 7.83 21.21 -16.82
N PRO A 91 7.85 20.44 -17.93
CA PRO A 91 6.80 19.47 -18.24
C PRO A 91 6.55 18.43 -17.15
N ALA A 92 7.59 18.06 -16.41
CA ALA A 92 7.51 17.08 -15.32
C ALA A 92 6.54 17.50 -14.21
N LEU A 93 6.42 18.80 -13.93
CA LEU A 93 5.48 19.31 -12.92
C LEU A 93 4.03 19.02 -13.30
N TRP A 94 3.73 18.88 -14.59
CA TRP A 94 2.38 18.70 -15.14
C TRP A 94 2.05 17.24 -15.49
N ALA A 95 2.99 16.33 -15.27
CA ALA A 95 2.89 14.94 -15.72
C ALA A 95 2.47 13.95 -14.61
N ASP A 96 2.42 14.39 -13.36
CA ASP A 96 1.93 13.61 -12.22
C ASP A 96 0.51 14.05 -11.85
N ILE A 97 -0.49 13.36 -12.40
CA ILE A 97 -1.91 13.72 -12.32
C ILE A 97 -2.65 12.72 -11.42
N SER A 98 -3.24 13.22 -10.32
CA SER A 98 -4.21 12.49 -9.51
C SER A 98 -5.60 13.07 -9.69
N ILE A 99 -6.55 12.20 -10.00
CA ILE A 99 -7.95 12.51 -10.23
C ILE A 99 -8.75 11.75 -9.19
N HIS A 100 -9.38 12.52 -8.33
CA HIS A 100 -10.29 12.07 -7.30
C HIS A 100 -11.68 12.66 -7.52
N ASP A 101 -12.68 11.88 -7.15
CA ASP A 101 -14.09 12.12 -7.40
C ASP A 101 -14.83 12.95 -6.32
N TRP A 102 -14.23 13.17 -5.16
CA TRP A 102 -14.76 14.12 -4.16
C TRP A 102 -14.74 15.58 -4.62
N LEU A 103 -14.12 15.87 -5.78
CA LEU A 103 -14.30 17.14 -6.48
C LEU A 103 -15.72 17.36 -7.00
N PHE A 104 -16.44 16.27 -7.23
CA PHE A 104 -17.81 16.35 -7.67
C PHE A 104 -18.62 16.64 -6.39
N PRO A 105 -19.35 17.77 -6.31
CA PRO A 105 -20.23 17.99 -5.17
C PRO A 105 -21.07 16.73 -5.03
N MET A 106 -21.12 16.17 -3.82
CA MET A 106 -21.88 14.96 -3.50
C MET A 106 -23.37 15.24 -3.78
N VAL A 107 -23.77 15.22 -5.05
CA VAL A 107 -25.17 15.22 -5.45
C VAL A 107 -25.67 13.86 -4.99
N PRO A 108 -26.63 13.82 -4.05
CA PRO A 108 -27.15 12.55 -3.55
C PRO A 108 -27.51 11.65 -4.72
N ILE A 109 -27.08 10.39 -4.65
CA ILE A 109 -27.19 9.35 -5.70
C ILE A 109 -28.59 9.33 -6.34
N PHE A 110 -29.62 9.66 -5.57
CA PHE A 110 -31.03 9.64 -5.98
C PHE A 110 -31.52 10.85 -6.80
N LYS A 111 -30.67 11.84 -7.13
CA LYS A 111 -31.04 13.04 -7.89
C LYS A 111 -30.03 13.44 -8.98
N GLN A 112 -29.32 12.47 -9.55
CA GLN A 112 -28.44 12.73 -10.69
C GLN A 112 -29.26 12.78 -11.99
N ASP A 113 -29.83 13.94 -12.31
CA ASP A 113 -30.22 14.22 -13.70
C ASP A 113 -28.92 14.36 -14.51
N GLU A 114 -28.84 13.79 -15.72
CA GLU A 114 -27.64 13.83 -16.57
C GLU A 114 -27.09 15.26 -16.76
N GLU A 115 -27.96 16.27 -16.77
CA GLU A 115 -27.59 17.69 -16.85
C GLU A 115 -26.75 18.18 -15.66
N SER A 116 -26.96 17.62 -14.46
CA SER A 116 -26.23 18.00 -13.24
C SER A 116 -24.77 17.52 -13.23
N LEU A 117 -24.44 16.53 -14.07
CA LEU A 117 -23.09 15.97 -14.21
C LEU A 117 -22.25 16.65 -15.29
N VAL A 118 -22.83 17.56 -16.09
CA VAL A 118 -22.14 18.21 -17.21
C VAL A 118 -21.02 19.14 -16.75
N GLU A 119 -21.30 20.00 -15.76
CA GLU A 119 -20.33 21.02 -15.33
C GLU A 119 -19.09 20.43 -14.63
N PRO A 120 -19.21 19.48 -13.68
CA PRO A 120 -18.04 18.85 -13.07
C PRO A 120 -17.16 18.10 -14.08
N ASN A 121 -17.77 17.40 -15.04
CA ASN A 121 -17.04 16.75 -16.13
C ASN A 121 -16.31 17.76 -17.01
N ARG A 122 -16.90 18.94 -17.27
CA ARG A 122 -16.25 20.01 -18.04
C ARG A 122 -14.99 20.52 -17.34
N MET A 123 -15.09 20.85 -16.05
CA MET A 123 -13.95 21.31 -15.25
C MET A 123 -12.84 20.27 -15.20
N LEU A 124 -13.20 18.99 -15.01
CA LEU A 124 -12.23 17.90 -15.02
C LEU A 124 -11.53 17.75 -16.39
N CYS A 125 -12.28 17.85 -17.49
CA CYS A 125 -11.70 17.85 -18.83
C CYS A 125 -10.73 19.02 -19.03
N GLU A 126 -11.13 20.25 -18.66
CA GLU A 126 -10.29 21.45 -18.80
C GLU A 126 -8.99 21.34 -17.97
N PHE A 127 -9.09 20.81 -16.74
CA PHE A 127 -7.95 20.54 -15.88
C PHE A 127 -6.99 19.54 -16.53
N VAL A 128 -7.50 18.39 -16.98
CA VAL A 128 -6.67 17.37 -17.63
C VAL A 128 -6.06 17.89 -18.92
N GLU A 129 -6.86 18.50 -19.80
CA GLU A 129 -6.37 19.07 -21.06
C GLU A 129 -5.22 20.07 -20.81
N THR A 130 -5.32 20.88 -19.76
CA THR A 130 -4.24 21.80 -19.35
C THR A 130 -2.97 21.06 -18.92
N CYS A 131 -3.08 20.04 -18.06
CA CYS A 131 -1.94 19.23 -17.63
C CYS A 131 -1.30 18.47 -18.81
N LEU A 132 -2.12 17.90 -19.70
CA LEU A 132 -1.65 17.19 -20.89
C LEU A 132 -0.91 18.13 -21.85
N ALA A 133 -1.45 19.32 -22.09
CA ALA A 133 -0.80 20.32 -22.95
C ALA A 133 0.55 20.78 -22.39
N ARG A 134 0.64 21.00 -21.07
CA ARG A 134 1.87 21.48 -20.42
C ARG A 134 2.91 20.39 -20.19
N SER A 135 2.49 19.14 -20.01
CA SER A 135 3.40 18.00 -19.87
C SER A 135 4.04 17.55 -21.19
N ALA A 136 3.61 18.10 -22.34
CA ALA A 136 4.19 17.84 -23.66
C ALA A 136 4.34 16.33 -23.95
N ASP A 137 5.56 15.81 -24.17
CA ASP A 137 5.83 14.38 -24.37
C ASP A 137 6.42 13.70 -23.11
N HIS A 138 6.37 14.36 -21.96
CA HIS A 138 6.95 13.83 -20.73
C HIS A 138 6.23 12.55 -20.28
N PRO A 139 6.95 11.53 -19.75
CA PRO A 139 6.33 10.33 -19.18
C PRO A 139 5.36 10.69 -18.05
N MET A 140 4.22 10.03 -18.01
CA MET A 140 3.13 10.40 -17.12
C MET A 140 2.94 9.41 -15.98
N TYR A 141 2.59 9.97 -14.82
CA TYR A 141 1.95 9.24 -13.73
C TYR A 141 0.47 9.65 -13.71
N ILE A 142 -0.41 8.66 -13.74
CA ILE A 142 -1.86 8.89 -13.65
C ILE A 142 -2.43 8.06 -12.50
N SER A 143 -3.08 8.74 -11.56
CA SER A 143 -3.85 8.11 -10.48
C SER A 143 -5.30 8.50 -10.59
N TRP A 144 -6.18 7.52 -10.71
CA TRP A 144 -7.62 7.70 -10.76
C TRP A 144 -8.25 7.01 -9.57
N ARG A 145 -9.01 7.76 -8.79
CA ARG A 145 -9.78 7.26 -7.65
C ARG A 145 -11.21 7.75 -7.80
N PHE A 146 -12.10 6.84 -8.12
CA PHE A 146 -13.53 7.10 -8.17
C PHE A 146 -14.24 6.24 -7.14
N SER A 147 -14.95 6.88 -6.21
CA SER A 147 -16.03 6.24 -5.47
C SER A 147 -17.17 5.90 -6.44
N SER A 148 -18.11 5.09 -5.96
CA SER A 148 -19.13 4.38 -6.75
C SER A 148 -20.05 5.27 -7.62
N ASN A 149 -20.01 6.59 -7.46
CA ASN A 149 -21.09 7.47 -7.93
C ASN A 149 -20.71 8.41 -9.08
N VAL A 150 -19.46 8.38 -9.55
CA VAL A 150 -18.99 9.27 -10.62
C VAL A 150 -18.50 8.47 -11.81
N ARG A 151 -19.24 8.58 -12.93
CA ARG A 151 -18.81 8.04 -14.22
C ARG A 151 -18.04 9.10 -15.00
N PRO A 152 -16.80 8.83 -15.41
CA PRO A 152 -16.08 9.75 -16.28
C PRO A 152 -16.80 9.88 -17.62
N SER A 153 -16.97 11.12 -18.09
CA SER A 153 -17.58 11.34 -19.41
C SER A 153 -16.78 10.67 -20.54
N PRO A 154 -17.43 10.25 -21.65
CA PRO A 154 -16.71 9.71 -22.81
C PRO A 154 -15.62 10.65 -23.34
N LYS A 155 -15.88 11.96 -23.35
CA LYS A 155 -14.88 12.98 -23.74
C LYS A 155 -13.65 12.92 -22.84
N PHE A 156 -13.82 12.80 -21.54
CA PHE A 156 -12.72 12.70 -20.59
C PHE A 156 -11.87 11.44 -20.86
N LEU A 157 -12.52 10.29 -21.02
CA LEU A 157 -11.83 9.03 -21.33
C LEU A 157 -11.07 9.14 -22.66
N ALA A 158 -11.67 9.74 -23.69
CA ALA A 158 -11.02 10.01 -24.96
C ALA A 158 -9.75 10.87 -24.81
N THR A 159 -9.85 11.95 -24.02
CA THR A 159 -8.74 12.86 -23.76
C THR A 159 -7.57 12.14 -23.09
N ILE A 160 -7.83 11.31 -22.08
CA ILE A 160 -6.77 10.59 -21.40
C ILE A 160 -6.22 9.46 -22.28
N ALA A 161 -7.08 8.66 -22.92
CA ALA A 161 -6.69 7.52 -23.76
C ALA A 161 -5.64 7.90 -24.82
N LYS A 162 -5.76 9.09 -25.42
CA LYS A 162 -4.79 9.65 -26.39
C LYS A 162 -3.35 9.69 -25.87
N THR A 163 -3.17 9.73 -24.56
CA THR A 163 -1.87 9.85 -23.90
C THR A 163 -1.34 8.53 -23.36
N SER A 164 -2.03 7.41 -23.59
CA SER A 164 -1.66 6.10 -23.03
C SER A 164 -0.23 5.66 -23.33
N HIS A 165 0.28 6.03 -24.50
CA HIS A 165 1.64 5.76 -24.90
C HIS A 165 2.71 6.41 -24.00
N ARG A 166 2.36 7.46 -23.24
CA ARG A 166 3.24 8.18 -22.31
C ARG A 166 3.15 7.67 -20.88
N TRP A 167 2.17 6.84 -20.55
CA TRP A 167 1.97 6.41 -19.16
C TRP A 167 3.13 5.52 -18.72
N ARG A 168 3.79 5.94 -17.65
CA ARG A 168 4.84 5.18 -16.97
C ARG A 168 4.27 4.47 -15.74
N GLU A 169 3.34 5.11 -15.06
CA GLU A 169 2.67 4.57 -13.88
C GLU A 169 1.18 4.88 -13.97
N LEU A 170 0.36 3.85 -13.74
CA LEU A 170 -1.10 3.96 -13.77
C LEU A 170 -1.65 3.36 -12.50
N TYR A 171 -2.37 4.16 -11.73
CA TYR A 171 -3.10 3.76 -10.54
C TYR A 171 -4.59 3.98 -10.79
N LEU A 172 -5.38 2.93 -10.60
CA LEU A 172 -6.80 2.94 -10.84
C LEU A 172 -7.50 2.36 -9.61
N SER A 173 -8.44 3.09 -9.04
CA SER A 173 -9.26 2.66 -7.92
C SER A 173 -10.71 2.96 -8.22
N PHE A 174 -11.54 1.93 -8.31
CA PHE A 174 -12.96 2.04 -8.61
C PHE A 174 -13.77 1.23 -7.60
N TRP A 175 -14.86 1.79 -7.09
CA TRP A 175 -15.78 1.02 -6.23
C TRP A 175 -16.73 0.12 -7.02
N ASP A 176 -17.17 0.57 -8.19
CA ASP A 176 -17.92 -0.22 -9.16
C ASP A 176 -17.03 -0.49 -10.38
N ALA A 177 -16.86 -1.77 -10.64
CA ALA A 177 -15.90 -2.39 -11.52
C ALA A 177 -16.08 -2.12 -13.02
N THR A 178 -17.29 -1.79 -13.43
CA THR A 178 -17.72 -2.30 -14.75
C THR A 178 -17.59 -1.34 -15.90
N THR A 179 -16.82 -0.24 -15.81
CA THR A 179 -16.75 0.69 -16.95
C THR A 179 -15.40 1.35 -17.19
N PRO A 180 -14.64 1.89 -16.23
CA PRO A 180 -13.62 2.86 -16.63
C PRO A 180 -12.36 2.25 -17.24
N LEU A 181 -11.78 1.19 -16.65
CA LEU A 181 -10.57 0.56 -17.22
C LEU A 181 -10.88 -0.10 -18.56
N GLU A 182 -11.95 -0.89 -18.61
CA GLU A 182 -12.37 -1.54 -19.83
C GLU A 182 -12.70 -0.52 -20.95
N THR A 183 -13.51 0.51 -20.65
CA THR A 183 -13.84 1.57 -21.61
C THR A 183 -12.59 2.34 -22.05
N LEU A 184 -11.64 2.56 -21.14
CA LEU A 184 -10.37 3.21 -21.46
C LEU A 184 -9.54 2.39 -22.45
N LEU A 185 -9.41 1.08 -22.20
CA LEU A 185 -8.63 0.17 -23.03
C LEU A 185 -9.27 -0.10 -24.39
N GLN A 186 -10.61 -0.05 -24.47
CA GLN A 186 -11.36 -0.18 -25.72
C GLN A 186 -11.47 1.11 -26.51
N HIS A 187 -11.10 2.25 -25.92
CA HIS A 187 -11.28 3.53 -26.58
C HIS A 187 -10.48 3.57 -27.89
N GLU A 188 -11.09 4.06 -28.97
CA GLU A 188 -10.47 4.15 -30.31
C GLU A 188 -9.18 4.98 -30.39
N HIS A 189 -8.87 5.74 -29.34
CA HIS A 189 -7.70 6.61 -29.24
C HIS A 189 -6.62 6.05 -28.31
N PHE A 190 -6.86 4.87 -27.72
CA PHE A 190 -5.91 4.20 -26.88
C PHE A 190 -4.71 3.74 -27.72
N GLY A 191 -3.55 4.36 -27.48
CA GLY A 191 -2.32 4.10 -28.21
C GLY A 191 -1.48 2.94 -27.66
N GLY A 192 -2.04 2.12 -26.76
CA GLY A 192 -1.31 1.06 -26.05
C GLY A 192 -0.51 1.57 -24.85
N LEU A 193 0.31 0.67 -24.26
CA LEU A 193 1.05 0.91 -23.01
C LEU A 193 2.57 0.64 -23.15
N PRO A 194 3.26 1.13 -24.21
CA PRO A 194 4.67 0.85 -24.47
C PRO A 194 5.65 1.29 -23.38
N ASN A 195 5.25 2.26 -22.54
CA ASN A 195 6.09 2.83 -21.48
C ASN A 195 5.63 2.48 -20.06
N LEU A 196 4.53 1.72 -19.92
CA LEU A 196 3.98 1.42 -18.60
C LEU A 196 4.91 0.47 -17.85
N ARG A 197 5.33 0.90 -16.65
CA ARG A 197 6.21 0.15 -15.75
C ARG A 197 5.50 -0.31 -14.49
N LYS A 198 4.56 0.50 -13.98
CA LYS A 198 3.76 0.16 -12.80
C LYS A 198 2.27 0.26 -13.10
N LEU A 199 1.55 -0.80 -12.79
CA LEU A 199 0.10 -0.86 -12.85
C LEU A 199 -0.44 -1.17 -11.46
N TRP A 200 -1.35 -0.33 -10.97
CA TRP A 200 -2.14 -0.59 -9.79
C TRP A 200 -3.61 -0.53 -10.16
N VAL A 201 -4.35 -1.58 -9.84
CA VAL A 201 -5.79 -1.66 -10.00
C VAL A 201 -6.39 -2.09 -8.68
N SER A 202 -7.26 -1.26 -8.13
CA SER A 202 -8.06 -1.53 -6.95
C SER A 202 -9.52 -1.50 -7.35
N GLU A 203 -10.24 -2.59 -7.13
CA GLU A 203 -11.64 -2.70 -7.49
C GLU A 203 -12.45 -3.15 -6.27
N GLY A 204 -13.50 -2.38 -5.98
CA GLY A 204 -14.51 -2.72 -4.98
C GLY A 204 -15.39 -3.89 -5.42
N MET A 205 -16.64 -3.90 -4.96
CA MET A 205 -17.58 -5.00 -5.20
C MET A 205 -18.07 -5.01 -6.65
N SER A 206 -17.43 -5.79 -7.53
CA SER A 206 -17.98 -6.15 -8.85
C SER A 206 -18.83 -7.42 -8.77
N GLN A 207 -19.81 -7.51 -9.66
CA GLN A 207 -20.50 -8.77 -9.97
C GLN A 207 -20.12 -9.35 -11.35
N LEU A 208 -19.22 -8.71 -12.10
CA LEU A 208 -18.83 -9.22 -13.43
C LEU A 208 -18.09 -10.54 -13.32
N ARG A 209 -18.24 -11.37 -14.36
CA ARG A 209 -17.49 -12.62 -14.49
C ARG A 209 -16.33 -12.42 -15.47
N PRO A 210 -15.20 -13.13 -15.28
CA PRO A 210 -14.10 -13.13 -16.26
C PRO A 210 -14.51 -13.49 -17.69
N SER A 211 -15.59 -14.28 -17.86
CA SER A 211 -16.16 -14.64 -19.16
C SER A 211 -16.73 -13.45 -19.94
N ASP A 212 -17.05 -12.37 -19.24
CA ASP A 212 -17.71 -11.20 -19.82
C ASP A 212 -16.68 -10.21 -20.39
N LEU A 213 -15.38 -10.48 -20.20
CA LEU A 213 -14.30 -9.64 -20.70
C LEU A 213 -14.24 -9.69 -22.24
N PRO A 214 -14.30 -8.52 -22.91
CA PRO A 214 -14.23 -8.46 -24.35
C PRO A 214 -12.89 -8.93 -24.92
N VAL A 215 -12.97 -9.54 -26.09
CA VAL A 215 -11.83 -10.08 -26.86
C VAL A 215 -10.76 -9.03 -27.13
N ALA A 216 -11.13 -7.75 -27.26
CA ALA A 216 -10.21 -6.65 -27.54
C ALA A 216 -9.11 -6.46 -26.47
N LEU A 217 -9.31 -6.97 -25.24
CA LEU A 217 -8.33 -6.85 -24.16
C LEU A 217 -7.15 -7.83 -24.30
N ARG A 218 -7.21 -8.80 -25.21
CA ARG A 218 -6.20 -9.87 -25.36
C ARG A 218 -4.86 -9.41 -25.95
N ASP A 219 -4.83 -8.28 -26.63
CA ASP A 219 -3.66 -7.82 -27.40
C ASP A 219 -2.97 -6.59 -26.79
N ILE A 220 -3.24 -6.29 -25.52
CA ILE A 220 -2.66 -5.11 -24.86
C ILE A 220 -1.21 -5.39 -24.48
N SER A 221 -0.30 -4.78 -25.25
CA SER A 221 1.14 -4.88 -24.99
C SER A 221 1.60 -3.81 -23.98
N ALA A 222 2.16 -4.26 -22.86
CA ALA A 222 2.90 -3.44 -21.90
C ALA A 222 4.30 -4.03 -21.66
N PRO A 223 5.22 -3.92 -22.65
CA PRO A 223 6.48 -4.67 -22.64
C PRO A 223 7.43 -4.25 -21.52
N LYS A 224 7.24 -3.08 -20.91
CA LYS A 224 8.09 -2.56 -19.81
C LYS A 224 7.47 -2.75 -18.43
N LEU A 225 6.38 -3.52 -18.32
CA LEU A 225 5.64 -3.70 -17.08
C LEU A 225 6.49 -4.50 -16.08
N GLU A 226 6.86 -3.87 -14.98
CA GLU A 226 7.75 -4.41 -13.94
C GLU A 226 7.02 -4.66 -12.62
N PHE A 227 5.97 -3.88 -12.35
CA PHE A 227 5.20 -3.90 -11.12
C PHE A 227 3.72 -3.97 -11.43
N VAL A 228 3.06 -4.99 -10.90
CA VAL A 228 1.62 -5.16 -11.01
C VAL A 228 1.03 -5.36 -9.63
N ASN A 229 0.07 -4.53 -9.28
CA ASN A 229 -0.73 -4.69 -8.07
C ASN A 229 -2.21 -4.67 -8.43
N CYS A 230 -2.89 -5.75 -8.09
CA CYS A 230 -4.29 -5.96 -8.38
C CYS A 230 -5.01 -6.35 -7.10
N HIS A 231 -5.76 -5.41 -6.54
CA HIS A 231 -6.60 -5.63 -5.39
C HIS A 231 -8.05 -5.64 -5.83
N THR A 232 -8.75 -6.76 -5.68
CA THR A 232 -10.09 -6.96 -6.25
C THR A 232 -10.88 -7.89 -5.36
N SER A 233 -12.15 -7.58 -5.16
CA SER A 233 -13.08 -8.51 -4.53
C SER A 233 -13.69 -9.53 -5.53
N SER A 234 -13.62 -9.25 -6.84
CA SER A 234 -14.42 -9.93 -7.88
C SER A 234 -13.66 -10.88 -8.81
N GLY A 235 -12.33 -10.83 -8.81
CA GLY A 235 -11.47 -11.61 -9.71
C GLY A 235 -11.40 -11.12 -11.16
N VAL A 236 -12.25 -10.18 -11.61
CA VAL A 236 -12.25 -9.68 -13.00
C VAL A 236 -10.96 -8.97 -13.38
N PRO A 237 -10.40 -8.06 -12.56
CA PRO A 237 -9.18 -7.37 -12.94
C PRO A 237 -7.98 -8.32 -13.06
N ASN A 238 -7.98 -9.45 -12.36
CA ASN A 238 -6.95 -10.48 -12.56
C ASN A 238 -7.02 -11.06 -13.98
N ALA A 239 -8.22 -11.33 -14.51
CA ALA A 239 -8.40 -11.85 -15.85
C ALA A 239 -7.97 -10.86 -16.93
N ILE A 240 -8.14 -9.55 -16.69
CA ILE A 240 -7.57 -8.49 -17.54
C ILE A 240 -6.05 -8.51 -17.44
N ILE A 241 -5.49 -8.58 -16.23
CA ILE A 241 -4.04 -8.62 -16.00
C ILE A 241 -3.39 -9.84 -16.63
N GLY A 242 -4.08 -10.97 -16.63
CA GLY A 242 -3.68 -12.20 -17.30
C GLY A 242 -3.49 -12.08 -18.81
N GLN A 243 -4.00 -11.00 -19.44
CA GLN A 243 -3.76 -10.73 -20.86
C GLN A 243 -2.45 -9.96 -21.11
N PHE A 244 -1.85 -9.36 -20.08
CA PHE A 244 -0.59 -8.63 -20.26
C PHE A 244 0.58 -9.59 -20.38
N SER A 245 1.55 -9.22 -21.21
CA SER A 245 2.87 -9.85 -21.21
C SER A 245 3.62 -9.46 -19.94
N LEU A 246 3.66 -10.37 -18.96
CA LEU A 246 4.36 -10.18 -17.67
C LEU A 246 5.85 -10.60 -17.72
N VAL A 247 6.45 -10.70 -18.91
CA VAL A 247 7.83 -11.17 -19.09
C VAL A 247 8.85 -10.40 -18.23
N ASN A 248 8.65 -9.09 -18.06
CA ASN A 248 9.52 -8.21 -17.27
C ASN A 248 9.02 -7.93 -15.85
N ALA A 249 7.91 -8.56 -15.43
CA ALA A 249 7.35 -8.34 -14.11
C ALA A 249 8.30 -8.89 -13.03
N THR A 250 8.65 -8.05 -12.07
CA THR A 250 9.47 -8.40 -10.90
C THR A 250 8.66 -8.45 -9.61
N TYR A 251 7.54 -7.74 -9.59
CA TYR A 251 6.57 -7.68 -8.50
C TYR A 251 5.17 -7.96 -9.04
N LEU A 252 4.48 -8.91 -8.39
CA LEU A 252 3.09 -9.24 -8.68
C LEU A 252 2.31 -9.34 -7.37
N HIS A 253 1.28 -8.52 -7.24
CA HIS A 253 0.26 -8.64 -6.20
C HIS A 253 -1.08 -8.94 -6.87
N LEU A 254 -1.71 -10.04 -6.47
CA LEU A 254 -3.03 -10.46 -6.91
C LEU A 254 -3.94 -10.74 -5.72
N SER A 255 -5.12 -10.13 -5.72
CA SER A 255 -6.23 -10.53 -4.87
C SER A 255 -7.16 -11.46 -5.64
N PHE A 256 -7.32 -12.71 -5.23
CA PHE A 256 -8.10 -13.69 -5.99
C PHE A 256 -9.15 -14.44 -5.16
N GLU A 257 -10.21 -14.83 -5.88
CA GLU A 257 -11.06 -15.96 -5.52
C GLU A 257 -10.51 -17.22 -6.23
N PRO A 258 -10.02 -18.25 -5.51
CA PRO A 258 -9.17 -19.28 -6.10
C PRO A 258 -9.92 -20.26 -6.99
N ALA A 259 -11.18 -20.57 -6.68
CA ALA A 259 -11.94 -21.56 -7.43
C ALA A 259 -11.88 -21.30 -8.95
N ASN A 260 -11.87 -20.02 -9.34
CA ASN A 260 -11.93 -19.60 -10.72
C ASN A 260 -10.59 -19.16 -11.32
N ASN A 261 -9.57 -18.86 -10.49
CA ASN A 261 -8.40 -18.10 -10.93
C ASN A 261 -7.05 -18.83 -10.81
N LEU A 262 -7.01 -20.06 -10.29
CA LEU A 262 -5.73 -20.79 -10.15
C LEU A 262 -5.02 -21.09 -11.48
N PRO A 263 -5.70 -21.54 -12.55
CA PRO A 263 -5.04 -21.74 -13.84
C PRO A 263 -4.45 -20.43 -14.38
N LEU A 264 -5.15 -19.32 -14.14
CA LEU A 264 -4.68 -18.00 -14.53
C LEU A 264 -3.45 -17.58 -13.73
N LEU A 265 -3.46 -17.79 -12.40
CA LEU A 265 -2.31 -17.53 -11.53
C LEU A 265 -1.09 -18.31 -11.99
N ALA A 266 -1.24 -19.61 -12.25
CA ALA A 266 -0.15 -20.46 -12.74
C ALA A 266 0.38 -19.96 -14.09
N SER A 267 -0.52 -19.60 -15.03
CA SER A 267 -0.14 -19.02 -16.31
C SER A 267 0.64 -17.71 -16.16
N MET A 268 0.16 -16.78 -15.31
CA MET A 268 0.84 -15.51 -15.06
C MET A 268 2.24 -15.72 -14.49
N ILE A 269 2.40 -16.62 -13.53
CA ILE A 269 3.70 -16.93 -12.92
C ILE A 269 4.65 -17.58 -13.94
N ASN A 270 4.16 -18.56 -14.69
CA ASN A 270 4.97 -19.24 -15.72
C ASN A 270 5.44 -18.29 -16.83
N ASN A 271 4.65 -17.25 -17.12
CA ASN A 271 4.98 -16.21 -18.09
C ASN A 271 5.80 -15.06 -17.50
N SER A 272 6.20 -15.13 -16.23
CA SER A 272 6.95 -14.09 -15.50
C SER A 272 8.32 -14.62 -15.03
N PRO A 273 9.28 -14.88 -15.93
CA PRO A 273 10.58 -15.47 -15.58
C PRO A 273 11.42 -14.58 -14.65
N HIS A 274 11.11 -13.28 -14.56
CA HIS A 274 11.81 -12.33 -13.70
C HIS A 274 11.09 -12.04 -12.37
N LEU A 275 9.99 -12.75 -12.08
CA LEU A 275 9.20 -12.53 -10.88
C LEU A 275 9.99 -12.86 -9.62
N ARG A 276 10.24 -11.85 -8.77
CA ARG A 276 11.00 -12.00 -7.51
C ARG A 276 10.12 -11.88 -6.28
N TYR A 277 9.06 -11.10 -6.37
CA TYR A 277 8.11 -10.83 -5.29
C TYR A 277 6.70 -11.19 -5.74
N LEU A 278 6.07 -12.09 -4.99
CA LEU A 278 4.69 -12.50 -5.20
C LEU A 278 3.90 -12.24 -3.91
N HIS A 279 2.88 -11.39 -4.00
CA HIS A 279 1.89 -11.23 -2.95
C HIS A 279 0.55 -11.76 -3.43
N ILE A 280 -0.06 -12.57 -2.59
CA ILE A 280 -1.34 -13.21 -2.84
C ILE A 280 -2.26 -12.80 -1.71
N SER A 281 -3.37 -12.16 -2.07
CA SER A 281 -4.46 -11.84 -1.15
C SER A 281 -5.65 -12.72 -1.52
N MET A 282 -6.20 -13.46 -0.57
CA MET A 282 -7.37 -14.32 -0.78
C MET A 282 -8.51 -13.71 0.04
N ASN A 283 -9.61 -13.39 -0.61
CA ASN A 283 -10.78 -12.80 0.06
C ASN A 283 -11.39 -13.80 1.05
N ASN A 284 -12.00 -13.32 2.15
CA ASN A 284 -12.59 -14.14 3.21
C ASN A 284 -13.88 -14.85 2.79
N SER A 285 -14.42 -14.56 1.60
CA SER A 285 -15.65 -15.16 1.07
C SER A 285 -15.54 -16.66 0.73
N TRP A 286 -14.42 -17.33 1.02
CA TRP A 286 -14.32 -18.77 0.83
C TRP A 286 -15.32 -19.48 1.73
N SER A 287 -16.37 -20.01 1.12
CA SER A 287 -17.09 -21.12 1.72
C SER A 287 -16.10 -22.28 1.90
N THR A 288 -16.28 -23.04 2.97
CA THR A 288 -15.47 -24.22 3.33
C THR A 288 -15.43 -25.34 2.28
N THR A 289 -16.04 -25.13 1.11
CA THR A 289 -16.29 -26.15 0.09
C THR A 289 -15.41 -26.04 -1.15
N ILE A 290 -14.58 -25.00 -1.30
CA ILE A 290 -13.69 -24.88 -2.47
C ILE A 290 -12.51 -25.86 -2.33
N GLN A 291 -12.55 -26.94 -3.11
CA GLN A 291 -11.44 -27.88 -3.23
C GLN A 291 -10.49 -27.42 -4.35
N LEU A 292 -9.20 -27.24 -4.02
CA LEU A 292 -8.18 -27.10 -5.07
C LEU A 292 -8.13 -28.42 -5.87
N PRO A 293 -7.94 -28.37 -7.20
CA PRO A 293 -7.70 -29.58 -7.99
C PRO A 293 -6.57 -30.39 -7.36
N SER A 294 -6.77 -31.70 -7.20
CA SER A 294 -5.83 -32.57 -6.47
C SER A 294 -4.42 -32.60 -7.09
N ASP A 295 -4.32 -32.29 -8.38
CA ASP A 295 -3.11 -32.24 -9.19
C ASP A 295 -2.52 -30.82 -9.33
N PHE A 296 -3.20 -29.80 -8.79
CA PHE A 296 -2.68 -28.44 -8.85
C PHE A 296 -1.38 -28.33 -8.05
N THR A 297 -0.34 -27.83 -8.73
CA THR A 297 0.94 -27.47 -8.14
C THR A 297 1.40 -26.16 -8.77
N LEU A 298 1.98 -25.28 -7.95
CA LEU A 298 2.46 -23.97 -8.36
C LEU A 298 3.96 -23.89 -8.12
N ASP A 299 4.73 -23.79 -9.20
CA ASP A 299 6.19 -23.74 -9.13
C ASP A 299 6.70 -22.30 -9.19
N LEU A 300 7.43 -21.90 -8.15
CA LEU A 300 7.92 -20.55 -7.92
C LEU A 300 9.46 -20.50 -8.01
N GLN A 301 10.01 -20.96 -9.13
CA GLN A 301 11.47 -21.11 -9.35
C GLN A 301 12.30 -19.83 -9.20
N ASN A 302 11.69 -18.65 -9.37
CA ASN A 302 12.40 -17.37 -9.32
C ASN A 302 11.94 -16.47 -8.16
N VAL A 303 10.89 -16.88 -7.43
CA VAL A 303 10.31 -16.07 -6.36
C VAL A 303 11.19 -16.19 -5.12
N SER A 304 11.71 -15.05 -4.68
CA SER A 304 12.55 -14.94 -3.48
C SER A 304 11.76 -14.42 -2.28
N ARG A 305 10.62 -13.79 -2.52
CA ARG A 305 9.74 -13.22 -1.50
C ARG A 305 8.29 -13.62 -1.81
N LEU A 306 7.69 -14.37 -0.91
CA LEU A 306 6.28 -14.78 -0.98
C LEU A 306 5.53 -14.14 0.18
N SER A 307 4.42 -13.50 -0.12
CA SER A 307 3.49 -12.97 0.86
C SER A 307 2.11 -13.53 0.59
N ILE A 308 1.46 -14.06 1.60
CA ILE A 308 0.08 -14.57 1.52
C ILE A 308 -0.74 -13.92 2.62
N THR A 309 -1.85 -13.30 2.24
CA THR A 309 -2.87 -12.79 3.13
C THR A 309 -4.16 -13.53 2.82
N SER A 310 -4.71 -14.26 3.77
CA SER A 310 -5.85 -15.14 3.55
C SER A 310 -6.46 -15.57 4.88
N ASN A 311 -7.66 -16.14 4.89
CA ASN A 311 -8.07 -16.92 6.06
C ASN A 311 -7.13 -18.14 6.27
N PRO A 312 -7.00 -18.67 7.51
CA PRO A 312 -6.07 -19.75 7.81
C PRO A 312 -6.26 -21.04 6.99
N ARG A 313 -7.49 -21.42 6.62
CA ARG A 313 -7.71 -22.71 5.94
C ARG A 313 -7.10 -22.67 4.55
N CYS A 314 -7.34 -21.53 3.92
CA CYS A 314 -7.01 -21.22 2.55
C CYS A 314 -5.53 -20.97 2.36
N SER A 315 -4.88 -20.28 3.31
CA SER A 315 -3.43 -20.05 3.27
C SER A 315 -2.67 -21.37 3.26
N TRP A 316 -2.94 -22.28 4.20
CA TRP A 316 -2.21 -23.55 4.32
C TRP A 316 -2.51 -24.54 3.20
N HIS A 317 -3.77 -24.66 2.81
CA HIS A 317 -4.13 -25.53 1.71
C HIS A 317 -3.51 -25.08 0.38
N PHE A 318 -3.39 -23.77 0.16
CA PHE A 318 -2.68 -23.23 -0.99
C PHE A 318 -1.16 -23.40 -0.88
N LEU A 319 -0.59 -23.10 0.29
CA LEU A 319 0.84 -23.26 0.58
C LEU A 319 1.31 -24.70 0.32
N SER A 320 0.52 -25.71 0.67
CA SER A 320 0.86 -27.12 0.43
C SER A 320 0.99 -27.51 -1.04
N ARG A 321 0.54 -26.64 -1.96
CA ARG A 321 0.63 -26.80 -3.41
C ARG A 321 1.77 -26.00 -4.05
N ILE A 322 2.50 -25.21 -3.27
CA ILE A 322 3.59 -24.37 -3.76
C ILE A 322 4.91 -25.15 -3.70
N ARG A 323 5.75 -24.99 -4.71
CA ARG A 323 7.19 -25.32 -4.67
C ARG A 323 7.98 -24.02 -4.83
N ALA A 324 8.81 -23.67 -3.86
CA ALA A 324 9.50 -22.37 -3.88
C ALA A 324 10.98 -22.51 -3.46
N PRO A 325 11.82 -23.19 -4.28
CA PRO A 325 13.19 -23.52 -3.91
C PRO A 325 14.11 -22.29 -3.74
N THR A 326 13.74 -21.14 -4.27
CA THR A 326 14.50 -19.88 -4.14
C THR A 326 13.98 -18.96 -3.04
N LEU A 327 13.00 -19.40 -2.26
CA LEU A 327 12.35 -18.56 -1.27
C LEU A 327 13.33 -18.16 -0.17
N THR A 328 13.41 -16.86 0.10
CA THR A 328 14.25 -16.30 1.17
C THR A 328 13.45 -15.51 2.20
N HIS A 329 12.29 -14.98 1.81
CA HIS A 329 11.38 -14.27 2.72
C HIS A 329 9.98 -14.85 2.57
N LEU A 330 9.38 -15.21 3.68
CA LEU A 330 8.00 -15.67 3.74
C LEU A 330 7.20 -14.74 4.64
N HIS A 331 6.08 -14.24 4.14
CA HIS A 331 5.09 -13.51 4.92
C HIS A 331 3.75 -14.23 4.84
N ILE A 332 3.18 -14.56 5.99
CA ILE A 332 1.85 -15.16 6.10
C ILE A 332 1.03 -14.29 7.06
N SER A 333 -0.08 -13.75 6.56
CA SER A 333 -1.06 -13.01 7.34
C SER A 333 -2.38 -13.73 7.28
N GLU A 334 -2.85 -14.21 8.42
CA GLU A 334 -4.16 -14.82 8.52
C GLU A 334 -5.21 -13.73 8.83
N ASP A 335 -6.20 -13.53 7.97
CA ASP A 335 -7.25 -12.56 8.26
C ASP A 335 -8.30 -13.19 9.17
N ALA A 336 -8.48 -12.58 10.33
CA ALA A 336 -9.41 -12.98 11.38
C ALA A 336 -10.76 -12.29 11.26
N GLN A 337 -10.86 -11.26 10.41
CA GLN A 337 -12.02 -10.38 10.33
C GLN A 337 -13.16 -11.12 9.60
N GLY A 338 -14.11 -11.67 10.37
CA GLY A 338 -15.43 -12.05 9.85
C GLY A 338 -15.95 -13.43 10.22
N TYR A 339 -15.10 -14.33 10.70
CA TYR A 339 -15.54 -15.67 11.12
C TYR A 339 -15.07 -15.94 12.55
N GLY A 340 -15.99 -16.35 13.42
CA GLY A 340 -15.63 -16.80 14.76
C GLY A 340 -14.58 -17.91 14.67
N TRP A 341 -13.46 -17.74 15.37
CA TRP A 341 -12.35 -18.71 15.45
C TRP A 341 -12.78 -20.10 15.96
N ASN A 342 -13.99 -20.22 16.49
CA ASN A 342 -14.52 -21.42 17.14
C ASN A 342 -14.84 -22.59 16.19
N ASP A 343 -14.94 -22.36 14.87
CA ASP A 343 -15.18 -23.43 13.88
C ASP A 343 -13.91 -24.14 13.36
N TRP A 344 -12.72 -23.82 13.91
CA TRP A 344 -11.43 -24.12 13.25
C TRP A 344 -10.67 -25.31 13.84
N ASP A 345 -10.93 -25.71 15.09
CA ASP A 345 -10.08 -26.64 15.87
C ASP A 345 -10.25 -28.14 15.52
N GLY A 346 -11.08 -28.50 14.55
CA GLY A 346 -11.46 -29.91 14.29
C GLY A 346 -10.77 -30.64 13.14
N ASP A 347 -9.94 -29.97 12.32
CA ASP A 347 -9.63 -30.50 10.98
C ASP A 347 -8.19 -31.03 10.85
N VAL A 348 -8.06 -32.37 10.88
CA VAL A 348 -6.81 -33.15 10.75
C VAL A 348 -6.04 -32.85 9.45
N THR A 349 -6.72 -32.29 8.44
CA THR A 349 -6.12 -32.00 7.14
C THR A 349 -5.04 -30.92 7.20
N PHE A 350 -5.08 -30.01 8.17
CA PHE A 350 -4.15 -28.87 8.27
C PHE A 350 -2.71 -29.26 8.51
N ASP A 351 -2.46 -30.21 9.40
CA ASP A 351 -1.09 -30.61 9.73
C ASP A 351 -0.38 -31.22 8.52
N THR A 352 -1.12 -31.98 7.71
CA THR A 352 -0.58 -32.60 6.49
C THR A 352 -0.22 -31.54 5.44
N ASP A 353 -0.99 -30.47 5.34
CA ASP A 353 -0.74 -29.38 4.39
C ASP A 353 0.48 -28.53 4.79
N VAL A 354 0.67 -28.27 6.09
CA VAL A 354 1.87 -27.61 6.61
C VAL A 354 3.12 -28.42 6.26
N ASP A 355 3.13 -29.72 6.57
CA ASP A 355 4.31 -30.57 6.35
C ASP A 355 4.70 -30.63 4.86
N ARG A 356 3.72 -30.74 3.95
CA ARG A 356 3.96 -30.70 2.50
C ARG A 356 4.56 -29.39 2.01
N PHE A 357 4.10 -28.26 2.54
CA PHE A 357 4.69 -26.96 2.21
C PHE A 357 6.13 -26.88 2.71
N LEU A 358 6.39 -27.35 3.93
CA LEU A 358 7.71 -27.32 4.54
C LEU A 358 8.73 -28.16 3.76
N ASP A 359 8.29 -29.28 3.15
CA ASP A 359 9.13 -30.09 2.25
C ASP A 359 9.56 -29.36 0.97
N SER A 360 8.86 -28.29 0.58
CA SER A 360 9.08 -27.56 -0.68
C SER A 360 9.81 -26.22 -0.50
N VAL A 361 10.05 -25.80 0.74
CA VAL A 361 10.67 -24.52 1.11
C VAL A 361 12.11 -24.75 1.58
N PRO A 362 13.04 -23.83 1.26
CA PRO A 362 14.39 -23.89 1.80
C PRO A 362 14.39 -23.87 3.32
N GLY A 363 15.13 -24.80 3.93
CA GLY A 363 15.24 -24.90 5.38
C GLY A 363 16.04 -23.77 6.06
N ASN A 364 16.39 -22.69 5.35
CA ASN A 364 17.19 -21.56 5.84
C ASN A 364 16.64 -20.22 5.30
N LEU A 365 15.44 -19.83 5.72
CA LEU A 365 14.88 -18.53 5.35
C LEU A 365 15.71 -17.38 5.94
N LYS A 366 15.81 -16.28 5.20
CA LYS A 366 16.40 -15.03 5.72
C LYS A 366 15.44 -14.33 6.67
N ALA A 367 14.15 -14.31 6.32
CA ALA A 367 13.12 -13.68 7.13
C ALA A 367 11.80 -14.44 7.07
N LEU A 368 11.13 -14.52 8.22
CA LEU A 368 9.76 -15.00 8.37
C LEU A 368 8.93 -13.89 9.02
N THR A 369 7.84 -13.51 8.39
CA THR A 369 6.84 -12.59 8.96
C THR A 369 5.54 -13.36 9.13
N VAL A 370 4.96 -13.32 10.32
CA VAL A 370 3.68 -13.97 10.59
C VAL A 370 2.72 -13.03 11.30
N GLN A 371 1.46 -13.10 10.90
CA GLN A 371 0.35 -12.36 11.48
C GLN A 371 -0.84 -13.30 11.66
N CYS A 372 -1.47 -13.28 12.84
CA CYS A 372 -2.65 -14.10 13.17
C CYS A 372 -2.44 -15.63 13.14
N ILE A 373 -1.22 -16.17 13.31
CA ILE A 373 -0.95 -17.62 13.21
C ILE A 373 -0.89 -18.31 14.59
N PRO A 374 -1.62 -19.42 14.83
CA PRO A 374 -1.51 -20.21 16.05
C PRO A 374 -0.08 -20.65 16.40
N SER A 375 0.24 -20.66 17.70
CA SER A 375 1.60 -20.97 18.19
C SER A 375 2.15 -22.32 17.73
N SER A 376 1.32 -23.36 17.68
CA SER A 376 1.74 -24.69 17.22
C SER A 376 2.25 -24.68 15.78
N ARG A 377 1.59 -23.92 14.90
CA ARG A 377 1.98 -23.75 13.48
C ARG A 377 3.23 -22.90 13.35
N LEU A 378 3.34 -21.84 14.15
CA LEU A 378 4.55 -21.03 14.20
C LEU A 378 5.76 -21.89 14.59
N GLN A 379 5.65 -22.77 15.59
CA GLN A 379 6.74 -23.66 15.98
C GLN A 379 7.16 -24.61 14.85
N LYS A 380 6.20 -25.20 14.12
CA LYS A 380 6.49 -26.04 12.94
C LYS A 380 7.22 -25.25 11.85
N LEU A 381 6.73 -24.04 11.53
CA LEU A 381 7.38 -23.14 10.57
C LEU A 381 8.83 -22.83 10.97
N LEU A 382 9.06 -22.46 12.22
CA LEU A 382 10.40 -22.14 12.72
C LEU A 382 11.34 -23.35 12.68
N GLY A 383 10.84 -24.53 13.03
CA GLY A 383 11.64 -25.75 13.03
C GLY A 383 12.12 -26.18 11.66
N ALA A 384 11.25 -26.06 10.66
CA ALA A 384 11.57 -26.41 9.29
C ALA A 384 12.33 -25.32 8.53
N THR A 385 11.92 -24.05 8.66
CA THR A 385 12.46 -22.95 7.82
C THR A 385 13.66 -22.23 8.43
N ARG A 386 13.89 -22.40 9.74
CA ARG A 386 15.02 -21.86 10.49
C ARG A 386 15.37 -20.40 10.16
N PRO A 387 14.43 -19.46 10.31
CA PRO A 387 14.65 -18.08 9.89
C PRO A 387 15.64 -17.36 10.82
N LYS A 388 16.51 -16.53 10.22
CA LYS A 388 17.39 -15.62 10.99
C LYS A 388 16.65 -14.42 11.55
N LYS A 389 15.65 -13.92 10.81
CA LYS A 389 14.81 -12.80 11.23
C LYS A 389 13.36 -13.24 11.33
N VAL A 390 12.72 -12.93 12.45
CA VAL A 390 11.30 -13.18 12.68
C VAL A 390 10.59 -11.87 12.96
N ASN A 391 9.48 -11.62 12.28
CA ASN A 391 8.59 -10.51 12.53
C ASN A 391 7.21 -11.07 12.94
N LEU A 392 6.67 -10.63 14.07
CA LEU A 392 5.39 -11.07 14.61
C LEU A 392 4.44 -9.88 14.77
N THR A 393 3.17 -10.04 14.43
CA THR A 393 2.11 -9.13 14.92
C THR A 393 1.43 -9.73 16.14
N ASP A 394 1.01 -8.88 17.08
CA ASP A 394 0.36 -9.30 18.33
C ASP A 394 -0.95 -10.08 18.11
N THR A 395 -1.66 -9.79 17.02
CA THR A 395 -2.86 -10.56 16.61
C THR A 395 -2.58 -12.05 16.36
N ALA A 396 -1.31 -12.45 16.18
CA ALA A 396 -0.90 -13.84 16.04
C ALA A 396 -1.07 -14.69 17.31
N LEU A 397 -1.11 -14.10 18.51
CA LEU A 397 -0.76 -14.85 19.72
C LEU A 397 -1.77 -14.77 20.87
N GLY A 398 -3.02 -14.38 20.61
CA GLY A 398 -4.11 -14.67 21.53
C GLY A 398 -5.30 -13.73 21.46
N TYR A 399 -6.37 -14.15 20.79
CA TYR A 399 -7.71 -13.71 21.16
C TYR A 399 -8.15 -14.54 22.39
N LYS A 400 -8.57 -13.86 23.46
CA LYS A 400 -8.75 -14.38 24.84
C LYS A 400 -9.76 -15.53 25.04
N GLU A 401 -10.41 -16.06 24.01
CA GLU A 401 -11.59 -16.92 24.20
C GLU A 401 -11.28 -18.30 24.84
N SER A 402 -10.04 -18.80 24.80
CA SER A 402 -9.68 -20.10 25.39
C SER A 402 -9.03 -20.03 26.79
N GLY A 403 -8.79 -18.84 27.36
CA GLY A 403 -8.07 -18.72 28.64
C GLY A 403 -6.57 -19.06 28.58
N GLU A 404 -6.03 -19.40 27.41
CA GLU A 404 -4.60 -19.54 27.17
C GLU A 404 -3.96 -18.17 26.89
N GLY A 405 -3.75 -17.35 27.92
CA GLY A 405 -2.72 -16.31 27.84
C GLY A 405 -1.38 -16.93 28.22
N PRO A 406 -0.54 -17.42 27.27
CA PRO A 406 0.88 -17.01 27.24
C PRO A 406 1.63 -17.33 25.91
N ALA A 407 0.96 -17.43 24.77
CA ALA A 407 1.60 -17.91 23.52
C ALA A 407 2.82 -17.07 23.10
N ILE A 408 2.68 -15.74 23.11
CA ILE A 408 3.80 -14.83 22.83
C ILE A 408 4.88 -14.89 23.91
N HIS A 409 4.50 -15.06 25.18
CA HIS A 409 5.44 -15.12 26.30
C HIS A 409 6.30 -16.38 26.26
N GLY A 410 5.69 -17.53 26.03
CA GLY A 410 6.40 -18.80 25.85
C GLY A 410 7.33 -18.75 24.63
N PHE A 411 6.85 -18.18 23.52
CA PHE A 411 7.71 -17.97 22.35
C PHE A 411 8.89 -17.04 22.66
N MET A 412 8.66 -15.93 23.34
CA MET A 412 9.71 -14.96 23.71
C MET A 412 10.75 -15.60 24.63
N SER A 413 10.29 -16.38 25.61
CA SER A 413 11.17 -17.12 26.51
C SER A 413 12.04 -18.09 25.73
N ASN A 414 11.47 -18.83 24.75
CA ASN A 414 12.23 -19.71 23.87
C ASN A 414 13.26 -18.96 23.01
N VAL A 415 12.94 -17.76 22.52
CA VAL A 415 13.88 -16.95 21.73
C VAL A 415 15.03 -16.44 22.60
N VAL A 416 14.73 -15.88 23.76
CA VAL A 416 15.74 -15.36 24.70
C VAL A 416 16.64 -16.48 25.23
N SER A 417 16.04 -17.63 25.57
CA SER A 417 16.78 -18.81 26.03
C SER A 417 17.44 -19.61 24.91
N ARG A 418 17.21 -19.25 23.65
CA ARG A 418 17.64 -19.99 22.45
C ARG A 418 17.19 -21.46 22.44
N ALA A 419 16.05 -21.75 23.04
CA ALA A 419 15.54 -23.10 23.12
C ALA A 419 15.08 -23.62 21.74
N GLY A 420 15.45 -24.87 21.45
CA GLY A 420 14.99 -25.61 20.27
C GLY A 420 15.20 -24.86 18.96
N HIS A 421 14.10 -24.63 18.25
CA HIS A 421 14.07 -24.00 16.92
C HIS A 421 14.26 -22.47 16.95
N CYS A 422 14.48 -21.85 18.11
CA CYS A 422 14.70 -20.41 18.19
C CYS A 422 16.19 -20.03 18.21
N SER A 423 17.09 -21.01 18.31
CA SER A 423 18.55 -20.80 18.45
C SER A 423 19.20 -20.03 17.30
N GLN A 424 18.63 -20.07 16.10
CA GLN A 424 19.13 -19.36 14.92
C GLN A 424 18.56 -17.94 14.72
N ILE A 425 17.63 -17.50 15.57
CA ILE A 425 17.00 -16.19 15.43
C ILE A 425 17.99 -15.13 15.92
N GLU A 426 18.43 -14.28 15.00
CA GLU A 426 19.35 -13.17 15.23
C GLU A 426 18.56 -11.86 15.44
N GLU A 427 17.39 -11.71 14.81
CA GLU A 427 16.52 -10.54 14.97
C GLU A 427 15.06 -10.95 15.13
N LEU A 428 14.43 -10.50 16.22
CA LEU A 428 13.00 -10.65 16.45
C LEU A 428 12.35 -9.26 16.50
N ALA A 429 11.35 -9.03 15.64
CA ALA A 429 10.53 -7.83 15.66
C ALA A 429 9.09 -8.18 16.06
N ILE A 430 8.51 -7.38 16.95
CA ILE A 430 7.16 -7.58 17.46
C ILE A 430 6.37 -6.29 17.23
N PHE A 431 5.22 -6.42 16.57
CA PHE A 431 4.36 -5.30 16.18
C PHE A 431 3.03 -5.40 16.93
N ASN A 432 2.77 -4.44 17.81
CA ASN A 432 1.47 -4.29 18.46
C ASN A 432 0.50 -3.58 17.50
N GLN A 433 -0.52 -4.28 17.01
CA GLN A 433 -1.56 -3.76 16.10
C GLN A 433 -2.93 -3.60 16.80
N VAL A 434 -3.02 -3.58 18.14
CA VAL A 434 -4.28 -3.60 18.92
C VAL A 434 -5.03 -2.24 18.92
N ARG A 435 -5.16 -1.57 17.77
CA ARG A 435 -6.02 -0.37 17.66
C ARG A 435 -7.52 -0.72 17.55
N GLU A 436 -7.88 -1.89 17.02
CA GLU A 436 -9.26 -2.17 16.59
C GLU A 436 -10.23 -2.57 17.72
N TYR A 437 -9.76 -2.97 18.90
CA TYR A 437 -10.62 -3.57 19.94
C TYR A 437 -10.81 -2.73 21.22
N GLY A 438 -10.57 -1.41 21.15
CA GLY A 438 -11.20 -0.43 22.05
C GLY A 438 -10.71 -0.38 23.51
N GLY A 439 -9.55 -0.96 23.83
CA GLY A 439 -8.91 -0.81 25.13
C GLY A 439 -7.52 -0.16 25.01
N PRO A 440 -7.14 0.80 25.88
CA PRO A 440 -5.74 1.19 26.02
C PRO A 440 -4.98 -0.01 26.59
N ASP A 441 -4.38 -0.83 25.73
CA ASP A 441 -3.46 -1.88 26.17
C ASP A 441 -2.11 -1.25 26.54
N ASP A 442 -2.11 -0.50 27.64
CA ASP A 442 -0.93 0.16 28.21
C ASP A 442 0.12 -0.86 28.70
N GLY A 443 -0.22 -2.16 28.71
CA GLY A 443 0.58 -3.23 29.29
C GLY A 443 1.39 -4.06 28.30
N PHE A 444 1.06 -4.07 27.00
CA PHE A 444 1.70 -4.99 26.05
C PHE A 444 3.24 -4.91 26.07
N ALA A 445 3.79 -3.70 25.86
CA ALA A 445 5.24 -3.50 25.87
C ALA A 445 5.85 -3.84 27.23
N GLU A 446 5.16 -3.52 28.35
CA GLU A 446 5.61 -3.87 29.70
C GLU A 446 5.68 -5.39 29.90
N GLN A 447 4.69 -6.13 29.41
CA GLN A 447 4.63 -7.58 29.53
C GLN A 447 5.72 -8.26 28.69
N ILE A 448 5.96 -7.79 27.46
CA ILE A 448 7.07 -8.29 26.63
C ILE A 448 8.41 -8.01 27.29
N LEU A 449 8.65 -6.79 27.78
CA LEU A 449 9.88 -6.43 28.47
C LEU A 449 10.08 -7.24 29.75
N SER A 450 9.03 -7.45 30.54
CA SER A 450 9.04 -8.29 31.74
C SER A 450 9.42 -9.73 31.39
N THR A 451 8.92 -10.25 30.27
CA THR A 451 9.24 -11.61 29.80
C THR A 451 10.67 -11.73 29.34
N VAL A 452 11.17 -10.76 28.58
CA VAL A 452 12.57 -10.73 28.16
C VAL A 452 13.49 -10.70 29.38
N HIS A 453 13.16 -9.86 30.38
CA HIS A 453 13.93 -9.78 31.61
C HIS A 453 13.91 -11.11 32.39
N GLN A 454 12.73 -11.70 32.61
CA GLN A 454 12.60 -12.97 33.31
C GLN A 454 13.37 -14.10 32.60
N ALA A 455 13.15 -14.28 31.30
CA ALA A 455 13.84 -15.31 30.51
C ALA A 455 15.36 -15.10 30.50
N SER A 456 15.81 -13.85 30.56
CA SER A 456 17.23 -13.53 30.62
C SER A 456 17.88 -13.88 31.96
N GLN A 457 17.15 -13.82 33.07
CA GLN A 457 17.64 -14.22 34.40
C GLN A 457 17.76 -15.74 34.54
N GLU A 458 16.96 -16.49 33.79
CA GLU A 458 16.94 -17.96 33.80
C GLU A 458 18.13 -18.56 32.99
N LEU A 459 18.84 -17.75 32.20
CA LEU A 459 20.04 -18.16 31.47
C LEU A 459 21.22 -18.42 32.43
N GLN A 460 21.35 -19.65 32.91
CA GLN A 460 22.42 -20.06 33.83
C GLN A 460 23.82 -20.18 33.18
N THR A 461 23.92 -20.08 31.85
CA THR A 461 25.18 -20.22 31.10
C THR A 461 25.35 -19.08 30.10
N PRO A 462 26.60 -18.60 29.90
CA PRO A 462 26.87 -17.57 28.90
C PRO A 462 26.41 -18.06 27.53
N VAL A 463 25.49 -17.31 26.93
CA VAL A 463 24.87 -17.63 25.65
C VAL A 463 25.92 -17.60 24.54
N ASP A 464 25.74 -18.48 23.57
CA ASP A 464 26.44 -18.50 22.28
C ASP A 464 26.67 -17.07 21.73
N PRO A 465 27.89 -16.70 21.28
CA PRO A 465 28.28 -15.31 20.96
C PRO A 465 27.49 -14.56 19.90
N GLN A 466 26.49 -15.17 19.24
CA GLN A 466 25.71 -14.43 18.26
C GLN A 466 24.82 -13.40 18.97
N PRO A 467 24.77 -12.13 18.53
CA PRO A 467 23.88 -11.16 19.13
C PRO A 467 22.41 -11.44 18.74
N LEU A 468 21.50 -11.41 19.72
CA LEU A 468 20.06 -11.40 19.53
C LEU A 468 19.54 -9.97 19.65
N ARG A 469 18.90 -9.46 18.59
CA ARG A 469 18.24 -8.16 18.60
C ARG A 469 16.72 -8.31 18.68
N ILE A 470 16.10 -7.72 19.69
CA ILE A 470 14.65 -7.68 19.87
C ILE A 470 14.16 -6.25 19.61
N LYS A 471 13.25 -6.08 18.65
CA LYS A 471 12.62 -4.81 18.32
C LYS A 471 11.15 -4.84 18.68
N ILE A 472 10.68 -3.90 19.48
CA ILE A 472 9.29 -3.81 19.90
C ILE A 472 8.71 -2.53 19.31
N TYR A 473 7.72 -2.70 18.43
CA TYR A 473 6.98 -1.61 17.80
C TYR A 473 5.63 -1.48 18.48
N SER A 474 5.40 -0.32 19.09
CA SER A 474 4.13 0.02 19.72
C SER A 474 3.47 1.17 18.96
N ASP A 475 2.23 0.94 18.53
CA ASP A 475 1.35 1.99 18.01
C ASP A 475 1.01 3.04 19.08
N MET A 476 0.89 2.60 20.33
CA MET A 476 0.58 3.48 21.45
C MET A 476 1.86 4.07 22.04
N PRO A 477 1.83 5.36 22.47
CA PRO A 477 2.93 5.92 23.24
C PRO A 477 3.14 5.09 24.50
N MET A 478 4.32 4.47 24.63
CA MET A 478 4.68 3.72 25.83
C MET A 478 4.67 4.65 27.04
N SER A 479 4.17 4.16 28.18
CA SER A 479 4.16 4.96 29.40
C SER A 479 5.59 5.36 29.77
N ARG A 480 5.78 6.58 30.27
CA ARG A 480 7.10 7.02 30.78
C ARG A 480 7.62 6.09 31.87
N LYS A 481 6.72 5.43 32.60
CA LYS A 481 7.06 4.44 33.62
C LYS A 481 7.68 3.20 33.00
N THR A 482 7.11 2.67 31.91
CA THR A 482 7.67 1.55 31.12
C THR A 482 9.08 1.87 30.65
N ILE A 483 9.27 3.02 30.00
CA ILE A 483 10.56 3.42 29.43
C ILE A 483 11.62 3.61 30.52
N ARG A 484 11.26 4.22 31.66
CA ARG A 484 12.20 4.45 32.78
C ARG A 484 12.48 3.20 33.61
N GLY A 485 11.54 2.27 33.66
CA GLY A 485 11.66 1.04 34.44
C GLY A 485 12.55 -0.02 33.78
N PHE A 486 12.75 0.08 32.47
CA PHE A 486 13.62 -0.82 31.73
C PHE A 486 15.05 -0.27 31.67
N ASP A 487 16.01 -0.98 32.29
CA ASP A 487 17.44 -0.72 32.14
C ASP A 487 18.04 -1.72 31.15
N PRO A 488 18.38 -1.32 29.92
CA PRO A 488 18.99 -2.20 28.92
C PRO A 488 20.30 -2.84 29.41
N ARG A 489 20.99 -2.20 30.36
CA ARG A 489 22.24 -2.72 30.94
C ARG A 489 22.05 -3.89 31.89
N SER A 490 20.80 -4.17 32.29
CA SER A 490 20.47 -5.34 33.10
C SER A 490 20.38 -6.63 32.28
N LEU A 491 20.43 -6.54 30.95
CA LEU A 491 20.38 -7.69 30.07
C LEU A 491 21.76 -8.37 29.93
N PRO A 492 21.80 -9.69 29.74
CA PRO A 492 23.02 -10.41 29.40
C PRO A 492 23.72 -9.85 28.16
N GLU A 493 25.04 -9.97 28.12
CA GLU A 493 25.82 -9.61 26.93
C GLU A 493 25.34 -10.42 25.72
N GLY A 494 25.08 -9.73 24.61
CA GLY A 494 24.54 -10.32 23.38
C GLY A 494 23.04 -10.15 23.18
N ILE A 495 22.27 -9.62 24.15
CA ILE A 495 20.84 -9.29 23.94
C ILE A 495 20.67 -7.77 23.81
N ASP A 496 20.21 -7.31 22.65
CA ASP A 496 19.91 -5.89 22.37
C ASP A 496 18.39 -5.69 22.21
N VAL A 497 17.78 -4.89 23.09
CA VAL A 497 16.34 -4.57 23.02
C VAL A 497 16.14 -3.13 22.60
N GLN A 498 15.42 -2.94 21.50
CA GLN A 498 15.10 -1.65 20.90
C GLN A 498 13.59 -1.40 20.95
N LEU A 499 13.23 -0.24 21.52
CA LEU A 499 11.85 0.19 21.67
C LEU A 499 11.53 1.28 20.65
N TYR A 500 10.47 1.09 19.87
CA TYR A 500 9.99 2.04 18.87
C TYR A 500 8.56 2.46 19.21
N THR A 501 8.37 3.75 19.47
CA THR A 501 7.05 4.39 19.57
C THR A 501 6.74 5.10 18.28
N ASN A 502 5.45 5.12 17.88
CA ASN A 502 5.00 5.87 16.71
C ASN A 502 5.71 5.41 15.42
N TRP A 503 5.55 4.12 15.12
CA TRP A 503 6.24 3.46 14.02
C TRP A 503 5.83 3.97 12.63
N GLU A 504 4.78 4.79 12.53
CA GLU A 504 4.40 5.53 11.31
C GLU A 504 5.56 6.38 10.75
N SER A 505 6.58 6.67 11.56
CA SER A 505 7.82 7.35 11.16
C SER A 505 8.90 6.44 10.54
N ILE A 506 8.69 5.12 10.47
CA ILE A 506 9.68 4.16 9.96
C ILE A 506 9.55 4.05 8.43
N PRO A 507 10.64 4.26 7.65
CA PRO A 507 10.59 4.19 6.19
C PRO A 507 10.04 2.86 5.66
N LEU A 508 9.15 2.92 4.67
CA LEU A 508 8.48 1.77 4.03
C LEU A 508 9.43 0.70 3.45
N GLU A 509 10.67 1.06 3.14
CA GLU A 509 11.70 0.08 2.73
C GLU A 509 12.03 -0.92 3.84
N LYS A 510 11.83 -0.54 5.11
CA LYS A 510 11.93 -1.42 6.28
C LYS A 510 10.64 -2.22 6.53
N TRP A 511 9.56 -1.91 5.80
CA TRP A 511 8.22 -2.48 5.91
C TRP A 511 7.94 -3.63 4.94
N SER A 512 8.91 -4.12 4.16
CA SER A 512 8.65 -5.14 3.13
C SER A 512 8.00 -6.41 3.71
N GLY A 513 6.68 -6.44 3.79
CA GLY A 513 5.89 -7.45 4.51
C GLY A 513 4.53 -6.93 5.00
N PHE A 514 4.43 -5.77 5.64
CA PHE A 514 3.20 -5.39 6.36
C PHE A 514 2.26 -4.52 5.50
N GLY A 515 1.23 -5.15 4.94
CA GLY A 515 0.04 -4.44 4.44
C GLY A 515 -0.95 -4.25 5.58
N ARG A 516 -1.40 -3.01 5.82
CA ARG A 516 -2.57 -2.76 6.68
C ARG A 516 -3.82 -3.31 6.00
N GLY A 517 -4.66 -4.01 6.76
CA GLY A 517 -5.96 -4.52 6.34
C GLY A 517 -7.13 -3.55 6.52
N SER A 518 -6.90 -2.24 6.75
CA SER A 518 -7.98 -1.26 6.79
C SER A 518 -8.11 -0.54 5.44
N GLU A 519 -9.25 -0.74 4.78
CA GLU A 519 -9.60 -0.16 3.47
C GLU A 519 -9.54 1.38 3.45
N ASP A 520 -9.64 2.04 4.61
CA ASP A 520 -9.74 3.51 4.72
C ASP A 520 -8.43 4.24 5.11
N GLU A 521 -7.34 3.55 5.48
CA GLU A 521 -6.07 4.23 5.89
C GLU A 521 -4.86 3.88 5.01
N SER A 522 -5.06 3.18 3.89
CA SER A 522 -4.04 3.03 2.83
C SER A 522 -3.82 4.34 2.01
N GLU A 523 -4.53 5.41 2.37
CA GLU A 523 -4.76 6.63 1.59
C GLU A 523 -3.49 7.45 1.28
N ASP A 524 -2.42 7.35 2.09
CA ASP A 524 -1.19 8.15 1.97
C ASP A 524 0.10 7.36 1.64
N LEU A 525 0.07 6.02 1.57
CA LEU A 525 1.30 5.20 1.57
C LEU A 525 1.88 4.88 0.17
N GLY A 526 1.28 5.40 -0.90
CA GLY A 526 1.79 5.25 -2.27
C GLY A 526 2.98 6.15 -2.64
N GLN A 527 3.52 6.93 -1.70
CA GLN A 527 4.43 8.05 -1.99
C GLN A 527 5.95 7.74 -1.92
N PHE A 528 6.36 6.50 -1.59
CA PHE A 528 7.78 6.17 -1.42
C PHE A 528 8.23 4.98 -2.28
N PHE A 529 8.28 5.18 -3.60
CA PHE A 529 8.98 4.27 -4.51
C PHE A 529 9.68 5.06 -5.64
N THR A 530 10.94 5.41 -5.44
CA THR A 530 11.88 5.70 -6.53
C THR A 530 13.06 4.77 -6.38
N VAL A 531 13.36 3.98 -7.41
CA VAL A 531 14.53 3.09 -7.51
C VAL A 531 15.80 3.93 -7.65
#